data_AF-A0A953M8V4-F1
#
_entry.id   AF-A0A953M8V4-F1
#
_cell.length_a   1.000
_cell.length_b   1.000
_cell.length_c   1.000
_cell.angle_alpha   90.00
_cell.angle_beta   90.00
_cell.angle_gamma   90.00
#
_symmetry.space_group_name_H-M   'P 1'
#
loop_
_entity.id
_entity.type
_entity.pdbx_description
1 polymer ?
#
loop_
_entity_poly.entity_id
_entity_poly.type
_entity_poly.pdbx_seq_one_letter_code
_entity_poly.pdbx_strand_id
1 'polypeptide(L)'
;DTGSAVLSLTVQGIDADSIDETVLLEAGSYEQEFFAQAGVFTTSGDAGPSSAWYSGSLTVLDPPCNAADIAAPFGVLDLADIQAFVSAFVNLGPAADIAEPFGVWDLLDVQLFIVEFAVAGCP
;
A
#
# COMPACT_ATOMS: atom_id res chain seq x y z
N ASP A 1 -0.42 3.61 -21.57
CA ASP A 1 -0.57 4.69 -20.58
C ASP A 1 -1.76 4.46 -19.66
N THR A 2 -1.87 3.26 -19.08
CA THR A 2 -2.85 2.95 -18.04
C THR A 2 -2.12 3.02 -16.70
N GLY A 3 -2.04 4.23 -16.15
CA GLY A 3 -1.39 4.46 -14.85
C GLY A 3 -2.21 3.84 -13.73
N SER A 4 -1.67 2.80 -13.08
CA SER A 4 -2.12 2.41 -11.74
C SER A 4 -1.83 3.55 -10.78
N ALA A 5 -2.59 3.67 -9.69
CA ALA A 5 -2.33 4.67 -8.66
C ALA A 5 -2.36 3.99 -7.30
N VAL A 6 -1.36 4.26 -6.45
CA VAL A 6 -1.40 3.78 -5.08
C VAL A 6 -2.04 4.85 -4.22
N LEU A 7 -3.07 4.44 -3.47
CA LEU A 7 -3.76 5.32 -2.54
C LEU A 7 -3.35 4.92 -1.12
N SER A 8 -2.84 5.90 -0.38
CA SER A 8 -2.75 5.80 1.08
C SER A 8 -3.90 6.58 1.67
N LEU A 9 -4.62 5.92 2.59
CA LEU A 9 -5.70 6.53 3.35
C LEU A 9 -5.27 6.68 4.80
N THR A 10 -5.26 7.92 5.29
CA THR A 10 -5.07 8.20 6.72
C THR A 10 -6.38 8.77 7.27
N VAL A 11 -6.98 8.05 8.23
CA VAL A 11 -8.10 8.55 9.03
C VAL A 11 -7.55 8.88 10.41
N GLN A 12 -7.48 10.16 10.74
CA GLN A 12 -6.97 10.63 12.03
C GLN A 12 -8.13 11.07 12.92
N GLY A 13 -8.31 10.36 14.05
CA GLY A 13 -9.06 10.88 15.18
C GLY A 13 -8.25 11.97 15.91
N ILE A 14 -8.92 12.90 16.59
CA ILE A 14 -8.24 13.94 17.38
C ILE A 14 -7.37 13.31 18.51
N ASP A 15 -7.68 12.06 18.89
CA ASP A 15 -6.96 11.27 19.89
C ASP A 15 -6.30 10.01 19.26
N ALA A 16 -5.22 10.26 18.52
CA ALA A 16 -3.98 9.46 18.41
C ALA A 16 -3.90 8.08 17.72
N ASP A 17 -4.98 7.41 17.29
CA ASP A 17 -4.82 6.18 16.50
C ASP A 17 -5.01 6.45 14.99
N SER A 18 -3.94 6.28 14.20
CA SER A 18 -3.97 6.29 12.73
C SER A 18 -4.11 4.86 12.21
N ILE A 19 -5.12 4.60 11.39
CA ILE A 19 -5.15 3.40 10.56
C ILE A 19 -4.52 3.79 9.22
N ASP A 20 -3.36 3.21 8.91
CA ASP A 20 -2.75 3.31 7.58
C ASP A 20 -3.02 2.00 6.83
N GLU A 21 -3.79 2.10 5.74
CA GLU A 21 -4.00 1.01 4.80
C GLU A 21 -3.56 1.47 3.41
N THR A 22 -2.69 0.68 2.77
CA THR A 22 -2.21 0.93 1.40
C THR A 22 -2.89 -0.07 0.48
N VAL A 23 -3.61 0.43 -0.52
CA VAL A 23 -4.30 -0.40 -1.51
C VAL A 23 -3.81 -0.06 -2.92
N LEU A 24 -3.43 -1.10 -3.67
CA LEU A 24 -3.13 -0.97 -5.09
C LEU A 24 -4.44 -0.96 -5.88
N LEU A 25 -4.69 0.12 -6.62
CA LEU A 25 -5.85 0.23 -7.50
C LEU A 25 -5.43 0.22 -8.96
N GLU A 26 -6.18 -0.55 -9.74
CA GLU A 26 -6.11 -0.51 -11.21
C GLU A 26 -6.47 0.88 -11.76
N ALA A 27 -6.16 1.13 -13.04
CA ALA A 27 -6.58 2.37 -13.68
C ALA A 27 -8.11 2.45 -13.76
N GLY A 28 -8.72 3.42 -13.07
CA GLY A 28 -10.18 3.51 -13.00
C GLY A 28 -10.69 4.73 -12.23
N SER A 29 -12.01 4.90 -12.26
CA SER A 29 -12.71 5.86 -11.40
C SER A 29 -13.20 5.13 -10.16
N TYR A 30 -12.88 5.67 -8.99
CA TYR A 30 -13.24 5.10 -7.70
C TYR A 30 -14.02 6.14 -6.88
N GLU A 31 -15.07 5.69 -6.20
CA GLU A 31 -15.72 6.46 -5.14
C GLU A 31 -15.32 5.84 -3.80
N GLN A 32 -14.77 6.64 -2.89
CA GLN A 32 -14.51 6.21 -1.52
C GLN A 32 -15.66 6.66 -0.63
N GLU A 33 -16.26 5.71 0.08
CA GLU A 33 -17.31 5.97 1.06
C GLU A 33 -16.79 5.62 2.45
N PHE A 34 -16.76 6.62 3.35
CA PHE A 34 -16.33 6.45 4.73
C PHE A 34 -17.52 6.04 5.60
N PHE A 35 -17.61 4.75 5.93
CA PHE A 35 -18.63 4.26 6.85
C PHE A 35 -18.15 4.39 8.30
N ALA A 36 -18.73 5.32 9.05
CA ALA A 36 -18.59 5.32 10.50
C ALA A 36 -19.44 4.17 11.08
N GLN A 37 -18.84 3.00 11.28
CA GLN A 37 -19.51 1.87 11.96
C GLN A 37 -19.38 2.02 13.48
N ALA A 38 -20.48 1.82 14.21
CA ALA A 38 -20.47 1.86 15.67
C ALA A 38 -19.50 0.80 16.24
N GLY A 39 -18.47 1.23 16.96
CA GLY A 39 -17.46 0.35 17.59
C GLY A 39 -16.11 0.28 16.87
N VAL A 40 -15.94 0.91 15.71
CA VAL A 40 -14.63 1.02 15.01
C VAL A 40 -13.81 2.22 15.51
N PHE A 41 -14.48 3.23 16.07
CA PHE A 41 -13.83 4.41 16.66
C PHE A 41 -14.32 4.60 18.10
N THR A 42 -13.40 4.59 19.07
CA THR A 42 -13.70 4.95 20.45
C THR A 42 -13.23 6.38 20.70
N THR A 43 -14.16 7.32 20.87
CA THR A 43 -13.83 8.65 21.38
C THR A 43 -13.58 8.55 22.89
N SER A 44 -12.38 8.83 23.38
CA SER A 44 -12.13 8.94 24.82
C SER A 44 -12.35 10.38 25.29
N GLY A 45 -13.56 10.69 25.78
CA GLY A 45 -13.86 11.98 26.39
C GLY A 45 -15.35 12.24 26.59
N ASP A 46 -15.71 13.06 27.59
CA ASP A 46 -17.08 13.47 27.95
C ASP A 46 -17.68 14.49 26.96
N ALA A 47 -17.51 14.30 25.66
CA ALA A 47 -18.17 15.14 24.68
C ALA A 47 -19.65 14.76 24.62
N GLY A 48 -20.55 15.73 24.89
CA GLY A 48 -21.99 15.58 24.67
C GLY A 48 -22.32 15.24 23.20
N PRO A 49 -23.60 15.04 22.83
CA PRO A 49 -24.00 14.58 21.51
C PRO A 49 -23.76 15.66 20.44
N SER A 50 -22.52 15.85 20.03
CA SER A 50 -22.12 16.76 18.98
C SER A 50 -21.01 16.12 18.18
N SER A 51 -21.39 15.63 16.99
CA SER A 51 -20.54 15.50 15.79
C SER A 51 -19.04 15.34 16.06
N ALA A 52 -18.55 14.10 16.02
CA ALA A 52 -17.13 13.85 15.80
C ALA A 52 -16.80 14.25 14.36
N TRP A 53 -15.84 15.14 14.18
CA TRP A 53 -15.32 15.53 12.88
C TRP A 53 -14.05 14.73 12.63
N TYR A 54 -13.98 14.05 11.49
CA TYR A 54 -12.80 13.32 11.05
C TYR A 54 -12.21 14.08 9.87
N SER A 55 -10.89 14.19 9.84
CA SER A 55 -10.18 14.62 8.65
C SER A 55 -9.60 13.37 7.98
N GLY A 56 -10.02 13.11 6.75
CA GLY A 56 -9.38 12.13 5.87
C GLY A 56 -8.54 12.87 4.85
N SER A 57 -7.28 12.48 4.69
CA SER A 57 -6.46 12.92 3.56
C SER A 57 -6.33 11.78 2.56
N LEU A 58 -6.60 12.09 1.30
CA LEU A 58 -6.27 11.21 0.18
C LEU A 58 -4.97 11.72 -0.42
N THR A 59 -3.93 10.90 -0.36
CA THR A 59 -2.68 11.18 -1.07
C THR A 59 -2.56 10.22 -2.23
N VAL A 60 -2.47 10.78 -3.44
CA VAL A 60 -2.07 10.03 -4.62
C VAL A 60 -0.56 9.86 -4.50
N LEU A 61 -0.12 8.62 -4.31
CA LEU A 61 1.29 8.28 -4.37
C LEU A 61 1.67 8.09 -5.84
N ASP A 62 2.96 8.29 -6.14
CA ASP A 62 3.47 7.91 -7.44
C ASP A 62 3.22 6.41 -7.66
N PRO A 63 2.90 5.97 -8.88
CA PRO A 63 2.75 4.55 -9.17
C PRO A 63 4.06 3.80 -8.90
N PRO A 64 4.00 2.50 -8.54
CA PRO A 64 5.18 1.66 -8.53
C PRO A 64 5.82 1.69 -9.91
N CYS A 65 7.14 1.89 -9.97
CA CYS A 65 7.84 2.08 -11.23
C CYS A 65 8.02 0.76 -12.01
N ASN A 66 8.05 -0.37 -11.30
CA ASN A 66 8.09 -1.73 -11.83
C ASN A 66 7.70 -2.76 -10.75
N ALA A 67 7.88 -4.07 -11.03
CA ALA A 67 7.50 -5.14 -10.11
C ALA A 67 8.37 -5.26 -8.84
N ALA A 68 9.53 -4.58 -8.79
CA ALA A 68 10.36 -4.52 -7.58
C ALA A 68 10.00 -3.36 -6.65
N ASP A 69 9.19 -2.40 -7.10
CA ASP A 69 8.72 -1.26 -6.31
C ASP A 69 7.38 -1.63 -5.64
N ILE A 70 7.45 -2.16 -4.43
CA ILE A 70 6.32 -2.80 -3.72
C ILE A 70 6.11 -2.26 -2.32
N ALA A 71 6.95 -1.31 -1.89
CA ALA A 71 6.82 -0.62 -0.62
C ALA A 71 6.89 0.90 -0.82
N ALA A 72 6.18 1.64 0.03
CA ALA A 72 6.33 3.09 0.03
C ALA A 72 7.75 3.49 0.49
N PRO A 73 8.36 4.52 -0.12
CA PRO A 73 7.78 5.43 -1.11
C PRO A 73 7.82 4.87 -2.55
N PHE A 74 6.63 4.73 -3.16
CA PHE A 74 6.51 4.29 -4.55
C PHE A 74 7.10 5.30 -5.53
N GLY A 75 7.56 4.81 -6.68
CA GLY A 75 8.35 5.55 -7.67
C GLY A 75 9.85 5.59 -7.35
N VAL A 76 10.28 4.97 -6.25
CA VAL A 76 11.67 4.94 -5.79
C VAL A 76 12.00 3.54 -5.28
N LEU A 77 13.03 2.90 -5.86
CA LEU A 77 13.55 1.63 -5.36
C LEU A 77 14.52 1.86 -4.20
N ASP A 78 14.19 1.34 -3.02
CA ASP A 78 15.04 1.43 -1.84
C ASP A 78 15.07 0.15 -0.98
N LEU A 79 15.56 0.25 0.25
CA LEU A 79 15.68 -0.91 1.14
C LEU A 79 14.31 -1.41 1.65
N ALA A 80 13.29 -0.56 1.69
CA ALA A 80 11.94 -0.95 2.07
C ALA A 80 11.36 -1.97 1.08
N ASP A 81 11.61 -1.81 -0.22
CA ASP A 81 11.21 -2.78 -1.25
C ASP A 81 11.85 -4.15 -1.05
N ILE A 82 13.16 -4.15 -0.76
CA ILE A 82 13.90 -5.39 -0.47
C ILE A 82 13.31 -6.06 0.77
N GLN A 83 13.03 -5.31 1.82
CA GLN A 83 12.44 -5.86 3.06
C GLN A 83 11.04 -6.41 2.81
N ALA A 84 10.21 -5.69 2.04
CA ALA A 84 8.87 -6.12 1.66
C ALA A 84 8.92 -7.40 0.82
N PHE A 85 9.82 -7.47 -0.17
CA PHE A 85 9.97 -8.65 -1.02
C PHE A 85 10.43 -9.86 -0.22
N VAL A 86 11.47 -9.72 0.60
CA VAL A 86 11.98 -10.81 1.43
C VAL A 86 10.92 -11.30 2.41
N SER A 87 10.19 -10.37 3.06
CA SER A 87 9.10 -10.72 3.97
C SER A 87 7.96 -11.45 3.25
N ALA A 88 7.57 -11.00 2.05
CA ALA A 88 6.57 -11.68 1.24
C ALA A 88 7.06 -13.06 0.79
N PHE A 89 8.29 -13.19 0.30
CA PHE A 89 8.85 -14.45 -0.20
C PHE A 89 8.89 -15.53 0.88
N VAL A 90 9.37 -15.21 2.09
CA VAL A 90 9.44 -16.20 3.19
C VAL A 90 8.05 -16.62 3.70
N ASN A 91 7.03 -15.79 3.49
CA ASN A 91 5.66 -16.06 3.90
C ASN A 91 4.78 -16.59 2.75
N LEU A 92 5.35 -16.86 1.57
CA LEU A 92 4.61 -17.24 0.36
C LEU A 92 3.50 -16.22 0.03
N GLY A 93 3.83 -14.94 0.17
CA GLY A 93 2.94 -13.82 -0.06
C GLY A 93 2.88 -13.45 -1.54
N PRO A 94 1.73 -12.98 -2.05
CA PRO A 94 1.53 -12.70 -3.48
C PRO A 94 2.44 -11.59 -4.02
N ALA A 95 2.92 -10.68 -3.17
CA ALA A 95 3.85 -9.61 -3.57
C ALA A 95 5.25 -10.11 -4.00
N ALA A 96 5.59 -11.38 -3.72
CA ALA A 96 6.85 -11.99 -4.10
C ALA A 96 6.71 -13.09 -5.18
N ASP A 97 5.51 -13.30 -5.71
CA ASP A 97 5.21 -14.24 -6.81
C ASP A 97 4.99 -13.41 -8.09
N ILE A 98 6.11 -12.97 -8.66
CA ILE A 98 6.16 -11.96 -9.72
C ILE A 98 6.61 -12.53 -11.06
N ALA A 99 7.11 -13.76 -11.10
CA ALA A 99 7.50 -14.45 -12.31
C ALA A 99 6.58 -15.63 -12.61
N GLU A 100 6.34 -15.91 -13.90
CA GLU A 100 5.68 -17.16 -14.28
C GLU A 100 6.58 -18.37 -13.97
N PRO A 101 6.00 -19.50 -13.50
CA PRO A 101 4.58 -19.75 -13.28
C PRO A 101 4.05 -19.23 -11.93
N PHE A 102 3.00 -18.42 -11.95
CA PHE A 102 2.37 -17.90 -10.74
C PHE A 102 1.82 -19.01 -9.83
N GLY A 103 1.88 -18.76 -8.52
CA GLY A 103 1.59 -19.70 -7.44
C GLY A 103 2.80 -20.54 -7.04
N VAL A 104 4.00 -20.20 -7.53
CA VAL A 104 5.26 -20.90 -7.26
C VAL A 104 6.35 -19.88 -6.92
N TRP A 105 6.60 -19.69 -5.62
CA TRP A 105 7.71 -18.87 -5.12
C TRP A 105 9.05 -19.58 -5.31
N ASP A 106 9.79 -19.20 -6.33
CA ASP A 106 11.08 -19.81 -6.65
C ASP A 106 12.17 -18.79 -7.01
N LEU A 107 13.29 -19.28 -7.55
CA LEU A 107 14.44 -18.43 -7.86
C LEU A 107 14.19 -17.52 -9.07
N LEU A 108 13.18 -17.78 -9.89
CA LEU A 108 12.77 -16.90 -10.98
C LEU A 108 12.17 -15.61 -10.44
N ASP A 109 11.38 -15.65 -9.36
CA ASP A 109 10.88 -14.45 -8.69
C ASP A 109 12.02 -13.60 -8.14
N VAL A 110 12.98 -14.24 -7.46
CA VAL A 110 14.15 -13.57 -6.90
C VAL A 110 15.00 -12.96 -8.03
N GLN A 111 15.17 -13.69 -9.13
CA GLN A 111 15.92 -13.21 -10.28
C GLN A 111 15.22 -12.03 -10.95
N LEU A 112 13.90 -12.09 -11.13
CA LEU A 112 13.12 -10.99 -11.69
C LEU A 112 13.19 -9.77 -10.77
N PHE A 113 13.00 -9.94 -9.45
CA PHE A 113 13.15 -8.86 -8.48
C PHE A 113 14.51 -8.18 -8.59
N ILE A 114 15.62 -8.94 -8.65
CA ILE A 114 16.96 -8.35 -8.78
C ILE A 114 17.14 -7.61 -10.11
N VAL A 115 16.61 -8.15 -11.22
CA VAL A 115 16.71 -7.50 -12.53
C VAL A 115 15.92 -6.18 -12.53
N GLU A 116 14.69 -6.19 -12.02
CA GLU A 116 13.85 -5.00 -11.91
C GLU A 116 14.48 -3.96 -10.95
N PHE A 117 14.96 -4.41 -9.78
CA PHE A 117 15.57 -3.54 -8.77
C PHE A 117 16.90 -2.91 -9.23
N ALA A 118 17.81 -3.72 -9.78
CA ALA A 118 19.19 -3.30 -10.02
C ALA A 118 19.49 -2.87 -11.46
N VAL A 119 18.75 -3.39 -12.45
CA VAL A 119 19.03 -3.17 -13.87
C VAL A 119 17.98 -2.26 -14.52
N ALA A 120 16.70 -2.53 -14.32
CA ALA A 120 15.63 -1.67 -14.84
C ALA A 120 15.57 -0.35 -14.06
N GLY A 121 15.60 -0.43 -12.72
CA GLY A 121 15.52 0.74 -11.84
C GLY A 121 14.17 1.46 -11.94
N CYS A 122 14.08 2.64 -11.31
CA CYS A 122 12.96 3.59 -11.53
C CYS A 122 13.42 4.73 -12.45
N PRO A 123 12.70 5.03 -13.55
CA PRO A 123 12.97 6.15 -14.45
C PRO A 123 12.81 7.54 -13.84
#